data_AF-A0A2G6QS29-F1
#
_entry.id   AF-A0A2G6QS29-F1
#
_cell.length_a   1.000
_cell.length_b   1.000
_cell.length_c   1.000
_cell.angle_alpha   90.00
_cell.angle_beta   90.00
_cell.angle_gamma   90.00
#
_symmetry.space_group_name_H-M   'P 1'
#
loop_
_entity.id
_entity.type
_entity.pdbx_description
1 polymer ?
#
loop_
_entity_poly.entity_id
_entity_poly.type
_entity_poly.pdbx_seq_one_letter_code
_entity_poly.pdbx_strand_id
1 'polypeptide(L)'
;MPSGKKQPINWCKFKKRPRKHSEALWKRFIGACDYFFEKKNEQFSGQKKEETENLAKKKEIIEKLKNFQKAETEKESLATVRTLTDEWKTIGFVPFKEKDTIYQEYRKALDKVYDELNVEKSQRHLDNFQNRLDNLDGDKERRKLVRTYEFLKSEIATYENNLNFLSISSKKGGGLLQEIERKVEKMKNEMQLIEKKIDIIDQQ
;
A
#
# COMPACT_ATOMS: atom_id res chain seq x y z
N MET A 1 42.23 78.76 16.51
CA MET A 1 40.91 79.07 17.10
C MET A 1 39.85 78.88 16.01
N PRO A 2 38.66 78.33 16.26
CA PRO A 2 38.14 77.60 17.43
C PRO A 2 37.87 76.11 17.08
N SER A 3 38.37 75.12 17.83
CA SER A 3 37.76 74.54 19.05
C SER A 3 36.24 74.39 18.94
N GLY A 4 35.80 73.16 18.72
CA GLY A 4 34.44 72.85 18.30
C GLY A 4 33.36 72.91 19.36
N LYS A 5 32.19 72.41 18.97
CA LYS A 5 31.20 71.81 19.86
C LYS A 5 30.55 70.65 19.11
N LYS A 6 30.96 69.41 19.38
CA LYS A 6 30.13 68.24 19.06
C LYS A 6 28.88 68.39 19.91
N GLN A 7 27.74 68.75 19.30
CA GLN A 7 26.48 68.67 20.02
C GLN A 7 26.24 67.20 20.36
N PRO A 8 25.97 66.85 21.63
CA PRO A 8 25.56 65.50 21.94
C PRO A 8 24.20 65.30 21.26
N ILE A 9 24.15 64.42 20.27
CA ILE A 9 22.88 63.92 19.75
C ILE A 9 22.23 63.21 20.93
N ASN A 10 21.32 63.91 21.59
CA ASN A 10 20.53 63.35 22.67
C ASN A 10 19.49 62.42 22.02
N TRP A 11 19.81 61.13 21.97
CA TRP A 11 18.93 60.07 21.48
C TRP A 11 17.59 59.99 22.23
N CYS A 12 17.40 60.73 23.34
CA CYS A 12 16.16 60.75 24.11
C CYS A 12 15.04 61.63 23.53
N LYS A 13 15.11 62.08 22.27
CA LYS A 13 14.00 62.77 21.58
C LYS A 13 13.18 61.91 20.61
N PHE A 14 13.35 60.59 20.60
CA PHE A 14 12.21 59.74 20.23
C PHE A 14 11.17 59.84 21.34
N LYS A 15 10.29 60.85 21.21
CA LYS A 15 9.06 61.02 22.00
C LYS A 15 8.48 59.63 22.23
N LYS A 16 8.39 59.22 23.51
CA LYS A 16 7.58 58.08 23.93
C LYS A 16 6.23 58.22 23.24
N ARG A 17 5.98 57.40 22.21
CA ARG A 17 4.67 57.27 21.55
C ARG A 17 3.63 57.14 22.66
N PRO A 18 2.46 57.82 22.59
CA PRO A 18 1.47 57.76 23.66
C PRO A 18 1.19 56.30 24.01
N ARG A 19 1.59 55.87 25.22
CA ARG A 19 1.56 54.45 25.61
C ARG A 19 0.16 53.85 25.46
N LYS A 20 -0.89 54.65 25.67
CA LYS A 20 -2.28 54.25 25.55
C LYS A 20 -2.68 53.76 24.15
N HIS A 21 -2.26 54.44 23.08
CA HIS A 21 -2.61 54.02 21.71
C HIS A 21 -1.79 52.80 21.27
N SER A 22 -0.52 52.73 21.70
CA SER A 22 0.35 51.58 21.49
C SER A 22 -0.19 50.32 22.16
N GLU A 23 -0.69 50.44 23.39
CA GLU A 23 -1.21 49.33 24.17
C GLU A 23 -2.56 48.85 23.63
N ALA A 24 -3.42 49.76 23.17
CA ALA A 24 -4.68 49.41 22.50
C ALA A 24 -4.43 48.67 21.16
N LEU A 25 -3.49 49.14 20.34
CA LEU A 25 -3.09 48.46 19.10
C LEU A 25 -2.47 47.08 19.38
N TRP A 26 -1.61 46.98 20.40
CA TRP A 26 -1.02 45.72 20.82
C TRP A 26 -2.07 44.72 21.33
N LYS A 27 -3.00 45.17 22.19
CA LYS A 27 -4.12 44.34 22.67
C LYS A 27 -4.99 43.84 21.52
N ARG A 28 -5.29 44.68 20.52
CA ARG A 28 -6.03 44.27 19.32
C ARG A 28 -5.26 43.25 18.47
N PHE A 29 -3.96 43.44 18.31
CA PHE A 29 -3.11 42.51 17.56
C PHE A 29 -3.03 41.14 18.25
N ILE A 30 -2.75 41.11 19.55
CA ILE A 30 -2.71 39.86 20.33
C ILE A 30 -4.07 39.16 20.32
N GLY A 31 -5.18 39.89 20.54
CA GLY A 31 -6.51 39.29 20.47
C GLY A 31 -6.85 38.71 19.09
N ALA A 32 -6.38 39.32 18.00
CA ALA A 32 -6.54 38.77 16.65
C ALA A 32 -5.66 37.53 16.41
N CYS A 33 -4.42 37.52 16.92
CA CYS A 33 -3.55 36.34 16.90
C CYS A 33 -4.14 35.19 17.70
N ASP A 34 -4.61 35.44 18.92
CA ASP A 34 -5.22 34.44 19.81
C ASP A 34 -6.46 33.83 19.14
N TYR A 35 -7.35 34.66 18.58
CA TYR A 35 -8.51 34.18 17.83
C TYR A 35 -8.12 33.30 16.62
N PHE A 36 -7.09 33.71 15.87
CA PHE A 36 -6.58 32.91 14.74
C PHE A 36 -6.01 31.57 15.20
N PHE A 37 -5.19 31.56 16.26
CA PHE A 37 -4.58 30.35 16.78
C PHE A 37 -5.60 29.43 17.46
N GLU A 38 -6.61 29.97 18.12
CA GLU A 38 -7.73 29.22 18.69
C GLU A 38 -8.52 28.51 17.58
N LYS A 39 -8.97 29.25 16.56
CA LYS A 39 -9.68 28.67 15.40
C LYS A 39 -8.85 27.64 14.65
N LYS A 40 -7.55 27.91 14.50
CA LYS A 40 -6.59 26.96 13.92
C LYS A 40 -6.54 25.69 14.78
N ASN A 41 -6.35 25.81 16.09
CA ASN A 41 -6.22 24.66 16.98
C ASN A 41 -7.51 23.83 17.03
N GLU A 42 -8.68 24.48 17.04
CA GLU A 42 -9.98 23.80 16.91
C GLU A 42 -10.03 22.95 15.63
N GLN A 43 -9.68 23.52 14.48
CA GLN A 43 -9.67 22.79 13.21
C GLN A 43 -8.69 21.60 13.21
N PHE A 44 -7.47 21.79 13.72
CA PHE A 44 -6.48 20.71 13.81
C PHE A 44 -6.87 19.64 14.85
N SER A 45 -7.61 20.00 15.90
CA SER A 45 -8.08 19.04 16.90
C SER A 45 -9.14 18.10 16.32
N GLY A 46 -10.08 18.64 15.51
CA GLY A 46 -11.08 17.84 14.80
C GLY A 46 -10.45 16.89 13.79
N GLN A 47 -9.50 17.38 12.98
CA GLN A 47 -8.77 16.56 12.01
C GLN A 47 -7.98 15.44 12.69
N LYS A 48 -7.26 15.73 13.78
CA LYS A 48 -6.53 14.69 14.53
C LYS A 48 -7.49 13.63 15.06
N LYS A 49 -8.66 14.02 15.56
CA LYS A 49 -9.66 13.07 16.05
C LYS A 49 -10.15 12.16 14.92
N GLU A 50 -10.51 12.74 13.78
CA GLU A 50 -10.93 11.99 12.60
C GLU A 50 -9.83 11.03 12.11
N GLU A 51 -8.58 11.49 12.03
CA GLU A 51 -7.44 10.66 11.66
C GLU A 51 -7.24 9.49 12.64
N THR A 52 -7.39 9.71 13.95
CA THR A 52 -7.31 8.64 14.94
C THR A 52 -8.47 7.64 14.85
N GLU A 53 -9.68 8.10 14.54
CA GLU A 53 -10.84 7.23 14.31
C GLU A 53 -10.66 6.40 13.03
N ASN A 54 -10.16 7.00 11.95
CA ASN A 54 -9.81 6.32 10.70
C ASN A 54 -8.71 5.28 10.90
N LEU A 55 -7.71 5.60 11.72
CA LEU A 55 -6.64 4.68 12.07
C LEU A 55 -7.18 3.45 12.82
N ALA A 56 -8.09 3.64 13.78
CA ALA A 56 -8.73 2.55 14.50
C ALA A 56 -9.52 1.64 13.56
N LYS A 57 -10.34 2.20 12.67
CA LYS A 57 -11.10 1.44 11.66
C LYS A 57 -10.19 0.66 10.72
N LYS A 58 -9.07 1.26 10.27
CA LYS A 58 -8.08 0.58 9.45
C LYS A 58 -7.42 -0.59 10.18
N LYS A 59 -7.07 -0.42 11.46
CA LYS A 59 -6.56 -1.52 12.30
C LYS A 59 -7.59 -2.65 12.46
N GLU A 60 -8.87 -2.34 12.64
CA GLU A 60 -9.92 -3.36 12.69
C GLU A 60 -10.02 -4.17 11.38
N ILE A 61 -9.93 -3.52 10.22
CA ILE A 61 -9.91 -4.25 8.93
C ILE A 61 -8.71 -5.18 8.85
N ILE A 62 -7.53 -4.72 9.27
CA ILE A 62 -6.32 -5.55 9.30
C ILE A 62 -6.54 -6.77 10.20
N GLU A 63 -7.11 -6.60 11.38
CA GLU A 63 -7.41 -7.71 12.28
C GLU A 63 -8.47 -8.65 11.72
N LYS A 64 -9.50 -8.14 11.03
CA LYS A 64 -10.47 -8.99 10.30
C LYS A 64 -9.80 -9.80 9.20
N LEU A 65 -8.83 -9.22 8.49
CA LEU A 65 -8.05 -9.92 7.46
C LEU A 65 -7.11 -10.96 8.07
N LYS A 66 -6.45 -10.66 9.19
CA LYS A 66 -5.57 -11.62 9.90
C LYS A 66 -6.35 -12.79 10.47
N ASN A 67 -7.54 -12.54 11.00
CA ASN A 67 -8.45 -13.55 11.54
C ASN A 67 -9.41 -14.09 10.49
N PHE A 68 -9.19 -13.79 9.21
CA PHE A 68 -10.04 -14.25 8.14
C PHE A 68 -10.06 -15.77 8.14
N GLN A 69 -11.26 -16.33 8.34
CA GLN A 69 -11.50 -17.74 8.15
C GLN A 69 -12.18 -17.95 6.83
N LYS A 70 -11.71 -18.98 6.13
CA LYS A 70 -12.26 -19.35 4.84
C LYS A 70 -13.72 -19.77 4.98
N ALA A 71 -14.56 -19.29 4.06
CA ALA A 71 -15.94 -19.76 3.93
C ALA A 71 -16.00 -21.14 3.26
N GLU A 72 -17.19 -21.74 3.25
CA GLU A 72 -17.44 -23.03 2.60
C GLU A 72 -17.13 -22.96 1.10
N THR A 73 -17.46 -21.82 0.46
CA THR A 73 -17.13 -21.57 -0.95
C THR A 73 -16.02 -20.54 -1.15
N GLU A 74 -15.23 -20.75 -2.20
CA GLU A 74 -14.18 -19.82 -2.63
C GLU A 74 -14.78 -18.46 -3.05
N LYS A 75 -15.95 -18.48 -3.70
CA LYS A 75 -16.64 -17.25 -4.14
C LYS A 75 -17.01 -16.36 -2.96
N GLU A 76 -17.53 -16.94 -1.88
CA GLU A 76 -17.87 -16.20 -0.66
C GLU A 76 -16.62 -15.70 0.07
N SER A 77 -15.56 -16.50 0.08
CA SER A 77 -14.26 -16.10 0.64
C SER A 77 -13.71 -14.86 -0.09
N LEU A 78 -13.68 -14.89 -1.42
CA LEU A 78 -13.24 -13.76 -2.26
C LEU A 78 -14.16 -12.55 -2.15
N ALA A 79 -15.48 -12.76 -2.04
CA ALA A 79 -16.44 -11.67 -1.85
C ALA A 79 -16.20 -10.95 -0.52
N THR A 80 -15.97 -11.69 0.57
CA THR A 80 -15.66 -11.14 1.89
C THR A 80 -14.39 -10.29 1.86
N VAL A 81 -13.30 -10.81 1.28
CA VAL A 81 -12.03 -10.09 1.15
C VAL A 81 -12.19 -8.83 0.30
N ARG A 82 -13.02 -8.88 -0.76
CA ARG A 82 -13.33 -7.73 -1.60
C ARG A 82 -14.08 -6.65 -0.83
N THR A 83 -15.09 -7.02 -0.03
CA THR A 83 -15.82 -6.07 0.82
C THR A 83 -14.89 -5.35 1.79
N LEU A 84 -14.00 -6.08 2.49
CA LEU A 84 -13.01 -5.49 3.39
C LEU A 84 -12.02 -4.56 2.66
N THR A 85 -11.65 -4.91 1.43
CA THR A 85 -10.79 -4.09 0.58
C THR A 85 -11.46 -2.78 0.15
N ASP A 86 -12.77 -2.82 -0.13
CA ASP A 86 -13.53 -1.64 -0.52
C ASP A 86 -13.86 -0.75 0.69
N GLU A 87 -14.11 -1.34 1.86
CA GLU A 87 -14.19 -0.61 3.15
C GLU A 87 -12.87 0.13 3.42
N TRP A 88 -11.72 -0.55 3.26
CA TRP A 88 -10.40 0.07 3.47
C TRP A 88 -10.16 1.31 2.61
N LYS A 89 -10.56 1.27 1.33
CA LYS A 89 -10.41 2.39 0.40
C LYS A 89 -11.35 3.55 0.73
N THR A 90 -12.51 3.25 1.33
CA THR A 90 -13.50 4.25 1.70
C THR A 90 -13.06 5.04 2.94
N ILE A 91 -12.26 4.43 3.82
CA ILE A 91 -11.71 5.11 5.00
C ILE A 91 -10.69 6.17 4.59
N GLY A 92 -10.88 7.38 5.12
CA GLY A 92 -10.05 8.56 4.86
C GLY A 92 -8.62 8.47 5.40
N PHE A 93 -8.01 9.65 5.57
CA PHE A 93 -6.61 9.76 5.96
C PHE A 93 -6.37 9.30 7.40
N VAL A 94 -5.14 8.82 7.64
CA VAL A 94 -4.62 8.42 8.95
C VAL A 94 -3.44 9.31 9.30
N PRO A 95 -3.02 9.36 10.58
CA PRO A 95 -1.89 10.17 10.99
C PRO A 95 -0.65 9.83 10.15
N PHE A 96 0.02 10.87 9.65
CA PHE A 96 1.14 10.72 8.71
C PHE A 96 2.22 9.74 9.21
N LYS A 97 2.47 9.71 10.53
CA LYS A 97 3.46 8.82 11.16
C LYS A 97 3.13 7.33 11.03
N GLU A 98 1.85 6.96 11.02
CA GLU A 98 1.41 5.55 11.01
C GLU A 98 0.97 5.08 9.63
N LYS A 99 0.80 6.00 8.67
CA LYS A 99 0.29 5.72 7.32
C LYS A 99 1.01 4.55 6.64
N ASP A 100 2.32 4.60 6.59
CA ASP A 100 3.11 3.63 5.82
C ASP A 100 3.14 2.27 6.52
N THR A 101 3.30 2.25 7.85
CA THR A 101 3.25 1.03 8.66
C THR A 101 1.91 0.31 8.51
N ILE A 102 0.81 1.05 8.63
CA ILE A 102 -0.55 0.50 8.53
C ILE A 102 -0.84 -0.02 7.13
N TYR A 103 -0.36 0.67 6.10
CA TYR A 103 -0.49 0.18 4.73
C TYR A 103 0.31 -1.11 4.49
N GLN A 104 1.54 -1.22 5.02
CA GLN A 104 2.35 -2.42 4.92
C GLN A 104 1.71 -3.61 5.65
N GLU A 105 1.19 -3.40 6.86
CA GLU A 105 0.49 -4.44 7.62
C GLU A 105 -0.76 -4.93 6.89
N TYR A 106 -1.56 -4.01 6.35
CA TYR A 106 -2.73 -4.34 5.53
C TYR A 106 -2.35 -5.17 4.31
N ARG A 107 -1.31 -4.76 3.58
CA ARG A 107 -0.85 -5.48 2.40
C ARG A 107 -0.38 -6.89 2.76
N LYS A 108 0.41 -7.03 3.82
CA LYS A 108 0.88 -8.32 4.31
C LYS A 108 -0.27 -9.23 4.73
N ALA A 109 -1.31 -8.69 5.36
CA ALA A 109 -2.49 -9.45 5.74
C ALA A 109 -3.28 -9.93 4.50
N LEU A 110 -3.47 -9.05 3.51
CA LEU A 110 -4.10 -9.42 2.24
C LEU A 110 -3.31 -10.49 1.48
N ASP A 111 -2.00 -10.31 1.33
CA ASP A 111 -1.13 -11.23 0.60
C ASP A 111 -1.24 -12.64 1.23
N LYS A 112 -1.21 -12.74 2.56
CA LYS A 112 -1.41 -14.02 3.28
C LYS A 112 -2.74 -14.69 2.96
N VAL A 113 -3.84 -13.94 2.94
CA VAL A 113 -5.17 -14.48 2.63
C VAL A 113 -5.23 -14.97 1.18
N TYR A 114 -4.67 -14.22 0.23
CA TYR A 114 -4.64 -14.65 -1.16
C TYR A 114 -3.73 -15.86 -1.39
N ASP A 115 -2.59 -15.93 -0.71
CA ASP A 115 -1.69 -17.08 -0.77
C ASP A 115 -2.38 -18.34 -0.26
N GLU A 116 -3.08 -18.27 0.87
CA GLU A 116 -3.84 -19.40 1.43
C GLU A 116 -4.93 -19.88 0.45
N LEU A 117 -5.70 -18.97 -0.14
CA LEU A 117 -6.71 -19.30 -1.15
C LEU A 117 -6.10 -19.90 -2.43
N ASN A 118 -4.94 -19.40 -2.87
CA ASN A 118 -4.26 -19.89 -4.07
C ASN A 118 -3.62 -21.27 -3.87
N VAL A 119 -3.02 -21.52 -2.69
CA VAL A 119 -2.45 -22.82 -2.34
C VAL A 119 -3.53 -23.89 -2.32
N GLU A 120 -4.70 -23.61 -1.73
CA GLU A 120 -5.79 -24.57 -1.73
C GLU A 120 -6.29 -24.87 -3.15
N LYS A 121 -6.47 -23.84 -3.98
CA LYS A 121 -6.86 -24.03 -5.37
C LYS A 121 -5.86 -24.92 -6.12
N SER A 122 -4.57 -24.65 -5.93
CA SER A 122 -3.49 -25.46 -6.49
C SER A 122 -3.55 -26.91 -5.98
N GLN A 123 -3.77 -27.11 -4.67
CA GLN A 123 -3.90 -28.43 -4.07
C GLN A 123 -5.09 -29.21 -4.66
N ARG A 124 -6.28 -28.59 -4.75
CA ARG A 124 -7.44 -29.21 -5.39
C ARG A 124 -7.16 -29.60 -6.84
N HIS A 125 -6.39 -28.81 -7.59
CA HIS A 125 -5.99 -29.17 -8.94
C HIS A 125 -5.06 -30.38 -8.99
N LEU A 126 -4.19 -30.54 -7.99
CA LEU A 126 -3.32 -31.70 -7.83
C LEU A 126 -4.12 -32.94 -7.41
N ASP A 127 -5.02 -32.83 -6.43
CA ASP A 127 -5.86 -33.95 -5.97
C ASP A 127 -6.73 -34.48 -7.12
N ASN A 128 -7.36 -33.58 -7.87
CA ASN A 128 -8.12 -33.95 -9.08
C ASN A 128 -7.26 -34.54 -10.19
N PHE A 129 -5.98 -34.17 -10.26
CA PHE A 129 -5.04 -34.76 -11.21
C PHE A 129 -4.64 -36.16 -10.77
N GLN A 130 -4.27 -36.34 -9.50
CA GLN A 130 -3.93 -37.64 -8.92
C GLN A 130 -5.06 -38.65 -9.04
N ASN A 131 -6.31 -38.26 -8.75
CA ASN A 131 -7.48 -39.13 -8.93
C ASN A 131 -7.71 -39.57 -10.40
N ARG A 132 -7.24 -38.77 -11.37
CA ARG A 132 -7.33 -39.11 -12.79
C ARG A 132 -6.13 -39.92 -13.27
N LEU A 133 -5.00 -39.82 -12.57
CA LEU A 133 -3.73 -40.44 -12.95
C LEU A 133 -3.85 -41.96 -13.02
N ASP A 134 -4.59 -42.58 -12.10
CA ASP A 134 -4.85 -44.02 -12.08
C ASP A 134 -5.53 -44.55 -13.36
N ASN A 135 -6.23 -43.68 -14.09
CA ASN A 135 -6.92 -44.03 -15.34
C ASN A 135 -6.19 -43.55 -16.60
N LEU A 136 -5.01 -42.94 -16.45
CA LEU A 136 -4.24 -42.34 -17.54
C LEU A 136 -2.90 -43.05 -17.73
N ASP A 137 -2.36 -42.95 -18.94
CA ASP A 137 -0.99 -43.32 -19.24
C ASP A 137 -0.06 -42.21 -18.69
N GLY A 138 0.53 -42.48 -17.53
CA GLY A 138 1.43 -41.55 -16.81
C GLY A 138 2.59 -41.06 -17.67
N ASP A 139 3.20 -41.94 -18.46
CA ASP A 139 4.33 -41.61 -19.35
C ASP A 139 3.92 -40.63 -20.45
N LYS A 140 2.75 -40.87 -21.07
CA LYS A 140 2.20 -39.97 -22.08
C LYS A 140 1.84 -38.62 -21.48
N GLU A 141 1.26 -38.60 -20.28
CA GLU A 141 0.87 -37.36 -19.61
C GLU A 141 2.09 -36.56 -19.15
N ARG A 142 3.10 -37.21 -18.58
CA ARG A 142 4.40 -36.62 -18.24
C ARG A 142 5.02 -35.92 -19.44
N ARG A 143 5.09 -36.58 -20.61
CA ARG A 143 5.63 -35.97 -21.84
C ARG A 143 4.87 -34.71 -22.26
N LYS A 144 3.55 -34.66 -22.08
CA LYS A 144 2.77 -33.44 -22.37
C LYS A 144 3.09 -32.33 -21.38
N LEU A 145 3.11 -32.65 -20.08
CA LEU A 145 3.41 -31.70 -19.01
C LEU A 145 4.81 -31.08 -19.17
N VAL A 146 5.83 -31.89 -19.48
CA VAL A 146 7.19 -31.40 -19.74
C VAL A 146 7.23 -30.45 -20.95
N ARG A 147 6.50 -30.76 -22.04
CA ARG A 147 6.43 -29.84 -23.20
C ARG A 147 5.77 -28.51 -22.84
N THR A 148 4.70 -28.56 -22.05
CA THR A 148 4.04 -27.32 -21.58
C THR A 148 4.93 -26.53 -20.63
N TYR A 149 5.69 -27.20 -19.77
CA TYR A 149 6.66 -26.57 -18.87
C TYR A 149 7.75 -25.82 -19.65
N GLU A 150 8.39 -26.47 -20.62
CA GLU A 150 9.43 -25.83 -21.44
C GLU A 150 8.87 -24.68 -22.28
N PHE A 151 7.64 -24.81 -22.78
CA PHE A 151 6.96 -23.70 -23.46
C PHE A 151 6.77 -22.50 -22.53
N LEU A 152 6.17 -22.69 -21.35
CA LEU A 152 5.96 -21.61 -20.37
C LEU A 152 7.28 -20.97 -19.94
N LYS A 153 8.33 -21.77 -19.73
CA LYS A 153 9.67 -21.29 -19.40
C LYS A 153 10.24 -20.38 -20.50
N SER A 154 10.04 -20.73 -21.77
CA SER A 154 10.48 -19.89 -22.91
C SER A 154 9.68 -18.59 -23.04
N GLU A 155 8.37 -18.64 -22.80
CA GLU A 155 7.51 -17.45 -22.78
C GLU A 155 7.91 -16.51 -21.65
N ILE A 156 8.09 -17.04 -20.43
CA ILE A 156 8.55 -16.26 -19.26
C ILE A 156 9.86 -15.55 -19.57
N ALA A 157 10.85 -16.27 -20.13
CA ALA A 157 12.13 -15.67 -20.50
C ALA A 157 11.96 -14.53 -21.52
N THR A 158 11.06 -14.69 -22.49
CA THR A 158 10.75 -13.65 -23.47
C THR A 158 10.11 -12.42 -22.82
N TYR A 159 9.13 -12.62 -21.93
CA TYR A 159 8.51 -11.52 -21.19
C TYR A 159 9.49 -10.85 -20.23
N GLU A 160 10.38 -11.59 -19.57
CA GLU A 160 11.41 -11.03 -18.69
C GLU A 160 12.43 -10.19 -19.47
N ASN A 161 12.86 -10.64 -20.65
CA ASN A 161 13.70 -9.85 -21.55
C ASN A 161 12.98 -8.56 -22.00
N ASN A 162 11.69 -8.66 -22.34
CA ASN A 162 10.86 -7.51 -22.70
C ASN A 162 10.67 -6.53 -21.52
N LEU A 163 10.45 -7.05 -20.31
CA LEU A 163 10.36 -6.26 -19.08
C LEU A 163 11.67 -5.52 -18.83
N ASN A 164 12.81 -6.20 -18.96
CA ASN A 164 14.12 -5.59 -18.79
C ASN A 164 14.31 -4.42 -19.76
N PHE A 165 13.98 -4.61 -21.04
CA PHE A 165 14.01 -3.55 -22.06
C PHE A 165 13.08 -2.36 -21.73
N LEU A 166 11.83 -2.63 -21.32
CA LEU A 166 10.84 -1.59 -21.01
C LEU A 166 11.16 -0.82 -19.72
N SER A 167 11.76 -1.49 -18.73
CA SER A 167 12.14 -0.90 -17.44
C SER A 167 13.28 0.11 -17.57
N ILE A 168 14.21 -0.11 -18.52
CA ILE A 168 15.32 0.81 -18.83
C ILE A 168 14.82 2.06 -19.56
N SER A 169 13.74 1.94 -20.34
CA SER A 169 13.25 2.97 -21.26
C SER A 169 12.38 4.06 -20.61
N SER A 170 11.69 3.81 -19.48
CA SER A 170 10.93 4.89 -18.82
C SER A 170 10.68 4.71 -17.32
N LYS A 171 10.92 5.79 -16.57
CA LYS A 171 10.51 5.97 -15.16
C LYS A 171 8.98 6.08 -14.97
N LYS A 172 8.18 6.01 -16.04
CA LYS A 172 6.74 6.35 -16.06
C LYS A 172 5.86 5.41 -16.92
N GLY A 173 6.35 4.22 -17.29
CA GLY A 173 5.61 3.18 -18.03
C GLY A 173 4.75 2.26 -17.16
N GLY A 174 4.19 2.76 -16.06
CA GLY A 174 3.69 1.92 -14.96
C GLY A 174 2.54 0.95 -15.30
N GLY A 175 1.66 1.29 -16.25
CA GLY A 175 0.50 0.45 -16.56
C GLY A 175 0.84 -0.82 -17.36
N LEU A 176 1.56 -0.68 -18.46
CA LEU A 176 1.98 -1.82 -19.30
C LEU A 176 2.97 -2.71 -18.55
N LEU A 177 3.91 -2.12 -17.79
CA LEU A 177 4.86 -2.86 -16.98
C LEU A 177 4.13 -3.75 -15.96
N GLN A 178 3.15 -3.19 -15.24
CA GLN A 178 2.33 -3.95 -14.29
C GLN A 178 1.51 -5.07 -14.97
N GLU A 179 1.03 -4.86 -16.20
CA GLU A 179 0.31 -5.91 -16.93
C GLU A 179 1.24 -7.07 -17.30
N ILE A 180 2.45 -6.77 -17.79
CA ILE A 180 3.44 -7.79 -18.14
C ILE A 180 3.91 -8.51 -16.88
N GLU A 181 4.20 -7.80 -15.79
CA GLU A 181 4.53 -8.39 -14.48
C GLU A 181 3.44 -9.37 -14.02
N ARG A 182 2.17 -8.97 -14.08
CA ARG A 182 1.03 -9.86 -13.73
C ARG A 182 0.94 -11.08 -14.64
N LYS A 183 1.26 -10.96 -15.93
CA LYS A 183 1.28 -12.10 -16.86
C LYS A 183 2.41 -13.06 -16.51
N VAL A 184 3.63 -12.55 -16.30
CA VAL A 184 4.79 -13.34 -15.86
C VAL A 184 4.48 -14.09 -14.58
N GLU A 185 3.87 -13.43 -13.60
CA GLU A 185 3.50 -14.05 -12.34
C GLU A 185 2.49 -15.20 -12.52
N LYS A 186 1.47 -15.00 -13.36
CA LYS A 186 0.51 -16.08 -13.69
C LYS A 186 1.18 -17.28 -14.35
N MET A 187 2.06 -17.04 -15.32
CA MET A 187 2.80 -18.12 -16.00
C MET A 187 3.72 -18.86 -15.03
N LYS A 188 4.38 -18.17 -14.10
CA LYS A 188 5.21 -18.80 -13.05
C LYS A 188 4.37 -19.69 -12.13
N ASN A 189 3.20 -19.22 -11.70
CA ASN A 189 2.29 -20.01 -10.87
C ASN A 189 1.79 -21.28 -11.62
N GLU A 190 1.46 -21.17 -12.91
CA GLU A 190 1.07 -22.32 -13.72
C GLU A 190 2.23 -23.30 -13.93
N MET A 191 3.43 -22.79 -14.19
CA MET A 191 4.65 -23.57 -14.33
C MET A 191 4.96 -24.38 -13.07
N GLN A 192 4.84 -23.78 -11.88
CA GLN A 192 4.99 -24.48 -10.59
C GLN A 192 3.94 -25.58 -10.39
N LEU A 193 2.69 -25.35 -10.82
CA LEU A 193 1.65 -26.38 -10.74
C LEU A 193 1.95 -27.56 -11.68
N ILE A 194 2.47 -27.30 -12.87
CA ILE A 194 2.89 -28.35 -13.82
C ILE A 194 4.07 -29.15 -13.26
N GLU A 195 5.06 -28.48 -12.67
CA GLU A 195 6.20 -29.13 -12.01
C GLU A 195 5.73 -30.11 -10.93
N LYS A 196 4.85 -29.66 -10.02
CA LYS A 196 4.25 -30.54 -9.00
C LYS A 196 3.49 -31.72 -9.59
N LYS A 197 2.82 -31.56 -10.73
CA LYS A 197 2.13 -32.69 -11.40
C LYS A 197 3.13 -33.69 -11.98
N ILE A 198 4.24 -33.22 -12.54
CA ILE A 198 5.32 -34.09 -13.03
C ILE A 198 5.92 -34.87 -11.85
N ASP A 199 6.18 -34.20 -10.73
CA ASP A 199 6.69 -34.84 -9.51
C ASP A 199 5.75 -35.93 -8.99
N ILE A 200 4.43 -35.72 -9.04
CA ILE A 200 3.44 -36.75 -8.65
C ILE A 200 3.54 -37.98 -9.56
N ILE A 201 3.73 -37.81 -10.87
CA ILE A 201 3.92 -38.93 -11.80
C ILE A 201 5.25 -39.65 -11.50
N ASP A 202 6.32 -38.89 -11.24
CA ASP A 202 7.66 -39.44 -11.03
C ASP A 202 7.80 -40.18 -9.69
N GLN A 203 6.87 -39.98 -8.76
CA GLN A 203 6.79 -40.66 -7.46
C GLN A 203 5.93 -41.93 -7.47
N GLN A 204 5.17 -42.21 -8.53
CA GLN A 204 4.42 -43.46 -8.71
C GLN A 204 5.32 -44.58 -9.25
#